data_AF-A0A1I6KIT9-F1
#
_entry.id   AF-A0A1I6KIT9-F1
#
_cell.length_a   1.000
_cell.length_b   1.000
_cell.length_c   1.000
_cell.angle_alpha   90.00
_cell.angle_beta   90.00
_cell.angle_gamma   90.00
#
_symmetry.space_group_name_H-M   'P 1'
#
loop_
_entity.id
_entity.type
_entity.pdbx_description
1 polymer ?
#
loop_
_entity_poly.entity_id
_entity_poly.type
_entity_poly.pdbx_seq_one_letter_code
_entity_poly.pdbx_strand_id
1 'polypeptide(L)'
;MSNQRHRSDGVTGGTDERAETDERRPSGDRTHLTRRRAIALAGAGLATSAIGAAQADSHDALVSNSGGQFVAENGSSEVYAGGDFLDAMQAAVDSLTPGRTAKETVRVEATGSTGSAGSLRAVDLPSYTVFDVPGSIDVTDSGEPWVVPVRAQNAEAIEIPRLTVTGNPRYGIRISHCTDVVIGDVTMDLSTGLGIRIDGRDGPRTRNVTLDSATISGSSTHAVETYGVDDIDVGTVTATDVDTGCGLLLNDTSGATVDHVDATRCDEGGGYAGFRCANDAGPEISVGRVDAVDCGRGVFTVSGSRGITIDEVALESCGSGALVQDTRDTAIRGGSITGSDGEGVRIDSRDSNEHPYTRNVTVENLQIHDNGSYGVYETGPDTEANTIQNNDFCGNGSGAIETYASNTTVSGNTNCAGGTGGSGSGGGDGGSGGDGGTGDTPISDGRYRAVSANSGKLLEVAAADTSDGANVRQYADTGHPCQEWDLSSNGDGTYTLSNAHSGKLLEVANADTSDGANVRQWADTGHACQRWRFVDNGDGTYRLENAHSGKVADVEGASTEDGANVLQWPWTGGDNQRWSFEGV
;
A
#
# COMPACT_ATOMS: atom_id res chain seq x y z
N MET A 1 -13.49 13.79 -44.06
CA MET A 1 -13.75 12.88 -45.19
C MET A 1 -12.41 12.43 -45.74
N SER A 2 -12.14 11.12 -45.59
CA SER A 2 -11.34 10.20 -46.44
C SER A 2 -9.94 10.63 -46.93
N ASN A 3 -8.86 9.82 -46.92
CA ASN A 3 -8.44 8.56 -46.28
C ASN A 3 -7.01 8.26 -46.84
N GLN A 4 -6.37 7.20 -46.31
CA GLN A 4 -5.14 6.48 -46.74
C GLN A 4 -3.93 6.78 -45.86
N ARG A 5 -3.54 5.94 -44.88
CA ARG A 5 -3.23 4.48 -44.85
C ARG A 5 -2.15 4.06 -45.84
N HIS A 6 -0.95 3.84 -45.32
CA HIS A 6 -0.05 2.80 -45.81
C HIS A 6 0.39 1.92 -44.64
N ARG A 7 0.00 0.63 -44.73
CA ARG A 7 0.56 -0.49 -43.98
C ARG A 7 1.68 -1.09 -44.81
N SER A 8 2.71 -1.60 -44.16
CA SER A 8 3.50 -2.72 -44.64
C SER A 8 3.80 -3.65 -43.46
N ASP A 9 3.04 -4.74 -43.38
CA ASP A 9 3.45 -6.01 -42.77
C ASP A 9 4.57 -6.59 -43.68
N GLY A 10 5.57 -7.37 -43.29
CA GLY A 10 5.90 -8.18 -42.11
C GLY A 10 6.92 -9.25 -42.59
N VAL A 11 7.29 -10.19 -41.71
CA VAL A 11 8.02 -11.47 -41.92
C VAL A 11 9.39 -11.59 -41.24
N THR A 12 9.31 -11.93 -39.94
CA THR A 12 9.86 -13.11 -39.21
C THR A 12 11.31 -13.61 -39.36
N GLY A 13 11.90 -13.87 -38.18
CA GLY A 13 12.98 -14.83 -37.87
C GLY A 13 13.86 -14.21 -36.77
N GLY A 14 13.98 -14.69 -35.54
CA GLY A 14 13.86 -16.03 -34.98
C GLY A 14 15.15 -16.33 -34.21
N THR A 15 15.03 -16.43 -32.87
CA THR A 15 15.92 -17.07 -31.87
C THR A 15 17.27 -16.46 -31.46
N ASP A 16 17.49 -16.56 -30.14
CA ASP A 16 18.74 -16.55 -29.34
C ASP A 16 19.27 -15.23 -28.76
N GLU A 17 18.98 -15.01 -27.47
CA GLU A 17 19.94 -14.58 -26.43
C GLU A 17 19.37 -15.02 -25.06
N ARG A 18 19.70 -16.25 -24.65
CA ARG A 18 20.72 -16.59 -23.64
C ARG A 18 20.43 -15.98 -22.27
N ALA A 19 19.94 -16.87 -21.41
CA ALA A 19 20.01 -16.78 -19.96
C ALA A 19 21.44 -16.47 -19.50
N GLU A 20 21.60 -15.35 -18.78
CA GLU A 20 22.64 -15.20 -17.80
C GLU A 20 22.06 -15.40 -16.40
N THR A 21 22.84 -16.11 -15.61
CA THR A 21 22.53 -16.76 -14.36
C THR A 21 22.33 -15.75 -13.23
N ASP A 22 21.12 -15.75 -12.67
CA ASP A 22 20.79 -15.14 -11.40
C ASP A 22 21.48 -15.91 -10.26
N GLU A 23 22.60 -15.39 -9.76
CA GLU A 23 23.21 -15.86 -8.52
C GLU A 23 22.31 -15.47 -7.35
N ARG A 24 21.43 -16.40 -6.97
CA ARG A 24 20.71 -16.42 -5.70
C ARG A 24 21.65 -16.11 -4.53
N ARG A 25 21.54 -14.91 -3.97
CA ARG A 25 21.99 -14.65 -2.60
C ARG A 25 20.93 -15.19 -1.63
N PRO A 26 21.32 -15.93 -0.57
CA PRO A 26 20.37 -16.51 0.35
C PRO A 26 19.71 -15.41 1.19
N SER A 27 18.38 -15.50 1.32
CA SER A 27 17.56 -14.72 2.24
C SER A 27 17.92 -15.09 3.68
N GLY A 28 18.90 -14.38 4.23
CA GLY A 28 19.21 -14.39 5.66
C GLY A 28 18.40 -13.29 6.33
N ASP A 29 17.52 -13.71 7.24
CA ASP A 29 16.87 -12.90 8.28
C ASP A 29 17.78 -11.77 8.77
N ARG A 30 17.56 -10.57 8.22
CA ARG A 30 18.14 -9.32 8.71
C ARG A 30 17.02 -8.62 9.45
N THR A 31 16.97 -8.82 10.77
CA THR A 31 16.37 -7.83 11.65
C THR A 31 17.02 -6.49 11.33
N HIS A 32 16.31 -5.61 10.62
CA HIS A 32 16.74 -4.27 10.26
C HIS A 32 16.85 -3.45 11.55
N LEU A 33 17.99 -3.52 12.22
CA LEU A 33 18.40 -2.49 13.16
C LEU A 33 18.50 -1.20 12.35
N THR A 34 17.65 -0.21 12.62
CA THR A 34 17.71 1.14 12.04
C THR A 34 19.15 1.65 12.09
N ARG A 35 19.66 2.23 10.99
CA ARG A 35 21.04 2.76 10.92
C ARG A 35 21.33 3.74 12.07
N ARG A 36 20.32 4.47 12.55
CA ARG A 36 20.34 5.23 13.82
C ARG A 36 20.92 4.46 15.02
N ARG A 37 20.58 3.19 15.24
CA ARG A 37 21.16 2.38 16.34
C ARG A 37 22.61 1.96 16.07
N ALA A 38 23.00 1.74 14.82
CA ALA A 38 24.39 1.42 14.47
C ALA A 38 25.33 2.62 14.65
N ILE A 39 24.86 3.83 14.32
CA ILE A 39 25.58 5.09 14.57
C ILE A 39 25.65 5.38 16.08
N ALA A 40 24.56 5.16 16.83
CA ALA A 40 24.56 5.29 18.29
C ALA A 40 25.49 4.27 18.99
N LEU A 41 25.61 3.03 18.49
CA LEU A 41 26.53 2.03 19.05
C LEU A 41 28.00 2.28 18.71
N ALA A 42 28.30 2.89 17.56
CA ALA A 42 29.67 3.29 17.21
C ALA A 42 30.19 4.45 18.07
N GLY A 43 29.30 5.26 18.65
CA GLY A 43 29.63 6.36 19.57
C GLY A 43 29.61 6.02 21.08
N ALA A 44 29.01 4.90 21.48
CA ALA A 44 28.81 4.54 22.90
C ALA A 44 30.07 3.97 23.60
N GLY A 45 31.22 3.97 22.93
CA GLY A 45 32.48 3.52 23.48
C GLY A 45 33.45 4.66 23.76
N LEU A 46 33.07 5.67 24.56
CA LEU A 46 33.97 6.51 25.38
C LEU A 46 33.17 7.59 26.16
N ALA A 47 33.23 7.51 27.50
CA ALA A 47 32.96 8.57 28.48
C ALA A 47 31.65 9.39 28.37
N THR A 48 30.57 8.86 28.95
CA THR A 48 29.43 9.65 29.41
C THR A 48 29.79 10.44 30.67
N SER A 49 30.12 11.73 30.51
CA SER A 49 29.66 12.85 31.35
C SER A 49 30.48 14.12 31.05
N ALA A 50 29.77 15.22 30.74
CA ALA A 50 30.25 16.61 30.64
C ALA A 50 30.60 17.25 29.27
N ILE A 51 30.12 16.75 28.12
CA ILE A 51 30.39 17.42 26.80
C ILE A 51 29.12 18.03 26.14
N GLY A 52 27.91 17.70 26.60
CA GLY A 52 26.64 18.05 25.93
C GLY A 52 26.21 19.54 25.91
N ALA A 53 27.04 20.48 26.33
CA ALA A 53 26.73 21.92 26.24
C ALA A 53 27.83 22.76 25.58
N ALA A 54 29.05 22.22 25.39
CA ALA A 54 30.17 22.99 24.85
C ALA A 54 30.31 22.91 23.32
N GLN A 55 29.69 21.90 22.69
CA GLN A 55 29.81 21.67 21.25
C GLN A 55 28.74 22.41 20.43
N ALA A 56 27.67 22.89 21.10
CA ALA A 56 26.52 23.54 20.47
C ALA A 56 26.77 25.02 20.08
N ASP A 57 27.93 25.59 20.37
CA ASP A 57 28.29 26.99 20.06
C ASP A 57 29.53 27.13 19.15
N SER A 58 30.18 26.02 18.77
CA SER A 58 31.37 26.04 17.91
C SER A 58 31.00 26.39 16.48
N HIS A 59 31.66 27.38 15.89
CA HIS A 59 31.45 27.81 14.51
C HIS A 59 32.72 28.41 13.91
N ASP A 60 32.81 28.39 12.58
CA ASP A 60 33.86 29.07 11.81
C ASP A 60 33.39 30.45 11.37
N ALA A 61 32.13 30.54 10.90
CA ALA A 61 31.47 31.78 10.56
C ALA A 61 30.16 31.98 11.35
N LEU A 62 29.86 33.22 11.70
CA LEU A 62 28.71 33.63 12.50
C LEU A 62 27.91 34.70 11.77
N VAL A 63 26.59 34.54 11.74
CA VAL A 63 25.65 35.58 11.34
C VAL A 63 24.86 36.03 12.55
N SER A 64 24.97 37.32 12.88
CA SER A 64 24.32 37.96 14.03
C SER A 64 23.53 39.19 13.59
N ASN A 65 22.68 39.71 14.48
CA ASN A 65 22.00 40.99 14.30
C ASN A 65 22.54 41.99 15.31
N SER A 66 23.15 43.07 14.82
CA SER A 66 23.74 44.12 15.64
C SER A 66 23.25 45.49 15.15
N GLY A 67 22.58 46.23 16.04
CA GLY A 67 22.14 47.60 15.75
C GLY A 67 21.12 47.72 14.61
N GLY A 68 20.36 46.67 14.29
CA GLY A 68 19.39 46.65 13.20
C GLY A 68 19.98 46.32 11.83
N GLN A 69 21.22 45.84 11.79
CA GLN A 69 21.87 45.29 10.60
C GLN A 69 22.26 43.82 10.85
N PHE A 70 22.23 43.02 9.79
CA PHE A 70 22.81 41.69 9.79
C PHE A 70 24.31 41.82 9.56
N VAL A 71 25.08 41.12 10.38
CA VAL A 71 26.55 41.09 10.33
C VAL A 71 26.97 39.64 10.19
N ALA A 72 27.81 39.35 9.20
CA ALA A 72 28.46 38.06 9.05
C ALA A 72 29.96 38.20 9.30
N GLU A 73 30.50 37.33 10.13
CA GLU A 73 31.92 37.30 10.50
C GLU A 73 32.47 35.88 10.33
N ASN A 74 33.74 35.77 9.94
CA ASN A 74 34.50 34.52 10.01
C ASN A 74 35.75 34.76 10.86
N GLY A 75 35.83 34.10 12.01
CA GLY A 75 36.78 34.45 13.06
C GLY A 75 36.63 35.91 13.50
N SER A 76 37.65 36.73 13.26
CA SER A 76 37.63 38.17 13.58
C SER A 76 37.37 39.08 12.38
N SER A 77 37.04 38.52 11.22
CA SER A 77 36.88 39.25 9.97
C SER A 77 35.40 39.42 9.63
N GLU A 78 34.94 40.67 9.58
CA GLU A 78 33.62 41.02 9.02
C GLU A 78 33.64 40.78 7.51
N VAL A 79 32.73 39.92 7.04
CA VAL A 79 32.56 39.58 5.62
C VAL A 79 31.28 40.16 5.04
N TYR A 80 30.35 40.60 5.89
CA TYR A 80 29.15 41.35 5.52
C TYR A 80 28.65 42.21 6.67
N ALA A 81 28.17 43.41 6.34
CA ALA A 81 27.34 44.23 7.22
C ALA A 81 26.30 44.97 6.38
N GLY A 82 25.02 44.71 6.62
CA GLY A 82 23.95 45.21 5.75
C GLY A 82 22.55 44.89 6.25
N GLY A 83 21.55 45.27 5.44
CA GLY A 83 20.15 45.07 5.77
C GLY A 83 19.53 43.79 5.18
N ASP A 84 20.22 43.10 4.27
CA ASP A 84 19.70 41.91 3.61
C ASP A 84 20.18 40.65 4.33
N PHE A 85 19.22 39.89 4.87
CA PHE A 85 19.53 38.73 5.71
C PHE A 85 20.10 37.55 4.90
N LEU A 86 19.58 37.34 3.69
CA LEU A 86 19.99 36.24 2.84
C LEU A 86 21.42 36.46 2.32
N ASP A 87 21.77 37.71 1.98
CA ASP A 87 23.13 38.08 1.60
C ASP A 87 24.12 37.92 2.76
N ALA A 88 23.72 38.23 4.00
CA ALA A 88 24.56 37.99 5.16
C ALA A 88 24.87 36.49 5.36
N MET A 89 23.84 35.64 5.23
CA MET A 89 24.01 34.18 5.31
C MET A 89 24.88 33.64 4.17
N GLN A 90 24.66 34.09 2.94
CA GLN A 90 25.49 33.68 1.80
C GLN A 90 26.94 34.14 1.98
N ALA A 91 27.18 35.38 2.45
CA ALA A 91 28.53 35.88 2.68
C ALA A 91 29.28 35.09 3.76
N ALA A 92 28.57 34.64 4.81
CA ALA A 92 29.16 33.73 5.80
C ALA A 92 29.58 32.40 5.15
N VAL A 93 28.72 31.80 4.32
CA VAL A 93 29.02 30.55 3.60
C VAL A 93 30.19 30.73 2.61
N ASP A 94 30.21 31.83 1.86
CA ASP A 94 31.24 32.15 0.88
C ASP A 94 32.60 32.43 1.53
N SER A 95 32.61 32.81 2.82
CA SER A 95 33.84 33.05 3.58
C SER A 95 34.57 31.78 4.00
N LEU A 96 33.88 30.63 3.95
CA LEU A 96 34.45 29.34 4.33
C LEU A 96 35.58 28.93 3.37
N THR A 97 36.47 28.06 3.83
CA THR A 97 37.67 27.66 3.08
C THR A 97 37.31 27.03 1.72
N PRO A 98 37.78 27.58 0.59
CA PRO A 98 37.51 27.00 -0.73
C PRO A 98 38.14 25.63 -0.91
N GLY A 99 37.39 24.67 -1.46
CA GLY A 99 37.89 23.31 -1.75
C GLY A 99 38.19 22.47 -0.51
N ARG A 100 37.59 22.82 0.63
CA ARG A 100 37.71 22.06 1.88
C ARG A 100 37.24 20.62 1.74
N THR A 101 37.84 19.75 2.55
CA THR A 101 37.52 18.30 2.67
C THR A 101 37.18 17.91 4.11
N ALA A 102 37.09 18.91 4.99
CA ALA A 102 36.62 18.80 6.35
C ALA A 102 35.48 19.80 6.55
N LYS A 103 34.52 19.44 7.40
CA LYS A 103 33.35 20.26 7.70
C LYS A 103 33.78 21.58 8.35
N GLU A 104 33.24 22.68 7.84
CA GLU A 104 33.25 23.99 8.49
C GLU A 104 31.81 24.43 8.75
N THR A 105 31.62 25.19 9.82
CA THR A 105 30.30 25.53 10.35
C THR A 105 29.99 27.01 10.19
N VAL A 106 28.87 27.30 9.51
CA VAL A 106 28.21 28.59 9.56
C VAL A 106 27.08 28.50 10.58
N ARG A 107 27.13 29.38 11.57
CA ARG A 107 26.10 29.52 12.59
C ARG A 107 25.30 30.80 12.36
N VAL A 108 23.98 30.71 12.35
CA VAL A 108 23.08 31.85 12.17
C VAL A 108 22.25 32.07 13.44
N GLU A 109 22.75 32.94 14.31
CA GLU A 109 22.07 33.31 15.56
C GLU A 109 21.01 34.40 15.34
N ALA A 110 21.14 35.16 14.26
CA ALA A 110 20.17 36.17 13.90
C ALA A 110 18.80 35.56 13.55
N THR A 111 17.74 36.26 13.97
CA THR A 111 16.41 36.13 13.39
C THR A 111 16.17 37.31 12.45
N GLY A 112 15.63 37.04 11.27
CA GLY A 112 15.44 38.08 10.26
C GLY A 112 14.50 37.71 9.12
N SER A 113 14.02 38.73 8.42
CA SER A 113 13.25 38.57 7.19
C SER A 113 14.15 38.60 5.96
N THR A 114 13.89 37.73 4.97
CA THR A 114 14.61 37.73 3.69
C THR A 114 14.19 38.87 2.76
N GLY A 115 13.10 39.57 3.09
CA GLY A 115 12.45 40.50 2.17
C GLY A 115 11.89 39.81 0.93
N SER A 116 11.51 40.64 -0.05
CA SER A 116 10.90 40.20 -1.32
C SER A 116 11.96 39.99 -2.40
N ALA A 117 11.77 38.98 -3.25
CA ALA A 117 12.70 38.64 -4.32
C ALA A 117 12.04 38.77 -5.70
N GLY A 118 12.73 39.40 -6.65
CA GLY A 118 12.27 39.48 -8.06
C GLY A 118 12.65 38.28 -8.92
N SER A 119 13.48 37.38 -8.40
CA SER A 119 14.03 36.19 -9.05
C SER A 119 14.52 35.20 -8.00
N LEU A 120 14.72 33.94 -8.37
CA LEU A 120 15.22 32.90 -7.47
C LEU A 120 16.47 33.36 -6.68
N ARG A 121 16.38 33.31 -5.34
CA ARG A 121 17.50 33.55 -4.41
C ARG A 121 17.60 32.40 -3.43
N ALA A 122 18.81 32.02 -3.05
CA ALA A 122 19.05 30.96 -2.08
C ALA A 122 20.32 31.21 -1.26
N VAL A 123 20.44 30.55 -0.11
CA VAL A 123 21.75 30.30 0.52
C VAL A 123 22.27 28.97 -0.03
N ASP A 124 23.34 29.04 -0.83
CA ASP A 124 23.97 27.92 -1.50
C ASP A 124 25.09 27.31 -0.65
N LEU A 125 24.89 26.08 -0.19
CA LEU A 125 25.84 25.32 0.61
C LEU A 125 26.75 24.48 -0.30
N PRO A 126 28.06 24.76 -0.38
CA PRO A 126 29.02 23.86 -1.02
C PRO A 126 29.34 22.66 -0.13
N SER A 127 30.05 21.67 -0.66
CA SER A 127 30.44 20.46 0.09
C SER A 127 31.12 20.78 1.43
N TYR A 128 30.94 19.89 2.41
CA TYR A 128 31.52 19.99 3.75
C TYR A 128 31.06 21.25 4.50
N THR A 129 29.78 21.59 4.41
CA THR A 129 29.18 22.72 5.12
C THR A 129 28.23 22.22 6.20
N VAL A 130 28.43 22.68 7.42
CA VAL A 130 27.42 22.64 8.48
C VAL A 130 26.73 24.01 8.51
N PHE A 131 25.42 24.04 8.31
CA PHE A 131 24.62 25.26 8.34
C PHE A 131 23.62 25.17 9.50
N ASP A 132 24.01 25.72 10.64
CA ASP A 132 23.28 25.63 11.90
C ASP A 132 22.55 26.95 12.18
N VAL A 133 21.22 26.92 12.21
CA VAL A 133 20.38 28.11 12.34
C VAL A 133 19.55 28.02 13.63
N PRO A 134 20.14 28.37 14.80
CA PRO A 134 19.38 28.52 16.03
C PRO A 134 18.44 29.74 16.03
N GLY A 135 18.69 30.74 15.17
CA GLY A 135 17.74 31.81 14.88
C GLY A 135 16.58 31.34 13.99
N SER A 136 15.81 32.29 13.45
CA SER A 136 14.70 31.98 12.52
C SER A 136 14.74 32.81 11.25
N ILE A 137 14.42 32.19 10.12
CA ILE A 137 14.37 32.82 8.81
C ILE A 137 12.91 33.04 8.42
N ASP A 138 12.49 34.31 8.38
CA ASP A 138 11.16 34.70 7.93
C ASP A 138 11.19 35.04 6.43
N VAL A 139 10.57 34.21 5.61
CA VAL A 139 10.49 34.46 4.18
C VAL A 139 9.25 35.29 3.90
N THR A 140 9.46 36.56 3.50
CA THR A 140 8.37 37.50 3.19
C THR A 140 8.45 37.93 1.73
N ASP A 141 8.22 36.99 0.83
CA ASP A 141 8.10 37.26 -0.59
C ASP A 141 6.72 37.86 -0.91
N SER A 142 6.65 38.83 -1.81
CA SER A 142 5.37 39.48 -2.16
C SER A 142 4.89 39.11 -3.57
N GLY A 143 5.66 38.29 -4.28
CA GLY A 143 5.37 37.81 -5.63
C GLY A 143 5.27 36.28 -5.70
N GLU A 144 5.76 35.72 -6.80
CA GLU A 144 6.00 34.28 -6.90
C GLU A 144 7.02 33.84 -5.84
N PRO A 145 6.90 32.63 -5.26
CA PRO A 145 7.84 32.17 -4.26
C PRO A 145 9.21 31.91 -4.90
N TRP A 146 10.15 32.83 -4.68
CA TRP A 146 11.49 32.80 -5.26
C TRP A 146 12.59 32.52 -4.24
N VAL A 147 12.32 32.59 -2.95
CA VAL A 147 13.35 32.40 -1.93
C VAL A 147 13.43 30.93 -1.50
N VAL A 148 14.65 30.41 -1.42
CA VAL A 148 14.98 29.09 -0.87
C VAL A 148 15.99 29.29 0.25
N PRO A 149 15.57 29.31 1.53
CA PRO A 149 16.46 29.61 2.66
C PRO A 149 17.72 28.74 2.73
N VAL A 150 17.60 27.46 2.35
CA VAL A 150 18.75 26.54 2.33
C VAL A 150 18.73 25.71 1.05
N ARG A 151 19.81 25.79 0.26
CA ARG A 151 19.99 24.98 -0.95
C ARG A 151 21.37 24.32 -0.95
N ALA A 152 21.42 23.04 -1.28
CA ALA A 152 22.66 22.36 -1.65
C ALA A 152 22.48 21.63 -2.98
N GLN A 153 23.45 21.73 -3.87
CA GLN A 153 23.40 21.08 -5.17
C GLN A 153 24.76 20.52 -5.58
N ASN A 154 24.80 19.27 -6.05
CA ASN A 154 26.05 18.59 -6.46
C ASN A 154 27.13 18.63 -5.37
N ALA A 155 26.74 18.43 -4.12
CA ALA A 155 27.58 18.60 -2.94
C ALA A 155 27.61 17.34 -2.07
N GLU A 156 28.67 17.19 -1.27
CA GLU A 156 28.81 16.09 -0.32
C GLU A 156 29.00 16.59 1.12
N ALA A 157 28.67 15.76 2.10
CA ALA A 157 28.89 16.04 3.53
C ALA A 157 28.23 17.35 4.00
N ILE A 158 26.95 17.52 3.67
CA ILE A 158 26.12 18.65 4.11
C ILE A 158 25.44 18.31 5.42
N GLU A 159 25.42 19.26 6.35
CA GLU A 159 24.71 19.11 7.63
C GLU A 159 23.90 20.36 7.95
N ILE A 160 22.64 20.17 8.34
CA ILE A 160 21.72 21.24 8.76
C ILE A 160 21.19 20.84 10.13
N PRO A 161 21.92 21.09 11.24
CA PRO A 161 21.56 20.57 12.56
C PRO A 161 20.22 21.12 13.07
N ARG A 162 19.97 22.41 12.84
CA ARG A 162 18.78 23.11 13.30
C ARG A 162 18.35 24.14 12.27
N LEU A 163 17.05 24.23 12.01
CA LEU A 163 16.49 25.25 11.15
C LEU A 163 15.05 25.60 11.56
N THR A 164 14.76 26.90 11.68
CA THR A 164 13.40 27.42 11.78
C THR A 164 13.09 28.35 10.61
N VAL A 165 12.03 28.06 9.85
CA VAL A 165 11.58 28.89 8.72
C VAL A 165 10.11 29.29 8.90
N THR A 166 9.78 30.55 8.63
CA THR A 166 8.39 31.01 8.54
C THR A 166 8.09 31.66 7.19
N GLY A 167 6.82 31.84 6.87
CA GLY A 167 6.40 32.68 5.75
C GLY A 167 6.20 31.91 4.44
N ASN A 168 6.69 32.40 3.31
CA ASN A 168 6.35 31.86 1.97
C ASN A 168 7.56 31.50 1.09
N PRO A 169 8.42 30.56 1.53
CA PRO A 169 9.49 30.05 0.69
C PRO A 169 8.96 29.31 -0.55
N ARG A 170 9.82 29.17 -1.56
CA ARG A 170 9.61 28.19 -2.64
C ARG A 170 9.81 26.77 -2.14
N TYR A 171 10.93 26.58 -1.45
CA TYR A 171 11.33 25.40 -0.70
C TYR A 171 11.92 25.90 0.60
N GLY A 172 11.52 25.38 1.76
CA GLY A 172 12.24 25.64 3.01
C GLY A 172 13.68 25.12 2.93
N ILE A 173 13.84 23.87 2.47
CA ILE A 173 15.13 23.25 2.13
C ILE A 173 15.05 22.63 0.74
N ARG A 174 16.09 22.83 -0.08
CA ARG A 174 16.27 22.15 -1.37
C ARG A 174 17.63 21.46 -1.45
N ILE A 175 17.64 20.13 -1.44
CA ILE A 175 18.85 19.32 -1.64
C ILE A 175 18.75 18.65 -3.01
N SER A 176 19.82 18.69 -3.82
CA SER A 176 19.79 18.08 -5.15
C SER A 176 21.13 17.47 -5.60
N HIS A 177 21.12 16.20 -6.00
CA HIS A 177 22.31 15.44 -6.43
C HIS A 177 23.43 15.43 -5.37
N CYS A 178 23.06 15.23 -4.10
CA CYS A 178 23.99 15.30 -2.98
C CYS A 178 24.32 13.92 -2.39
N THR A 179 25.39 13.84 -1.62
CA THR A 179 25.78 12.60 -0.91
C THR A 179 26.13 12.91 0.53
N ASP A 180 25.82 12.03 1.47
CA ASP A 180 26.11 12.21 2.88
C ASP A 180 25.48 13.50 3.43
N VAL A 181 24.15 13.51 3.48
CA VAL A 181 23.36 14.67 3.90
C VAL A 181 22.72 14.37 5.25
N VAL A 182 22.91 15.26 6.22
CA VAL A 182 22.26 15.19 7.54
C VAL A 182 21.38 16.42 7.71
N ILE A 183 20.09 16.20 7.92
CA ILE A 183 19.12 17.22 8.30
C ILE A 183 18.69 16.86 9.72
N GLY A 184 18.99 17.73 10.68
CA GLY A 184 18.68 17.53 12.09
C GLY A 184 17.22 17.91 12.38
N ASP A 185 17.04 18.84 13.32
CA ASP A 185 15.72 19.29 13.76
C ASP A 185 15.25 20.51 12.96
N VAL A 186 14.16 20.33 12.22
CA VAL A 186 13.60 21.38 11.35
C VAL A 186 12.16 21.71 11.74
N THR A 187 11.89 23.00 11.95
CA THR A 187 10.55 23.52 12.20
C THR A 187 10.18 24.52 11.12
N MET A 188 8.99 24.41 10.53
CA MET A 188 8.50 25.36 9.55
C MET A 188 7.04 25.73 9.77
N ASP A 189 6.74 27.04 9.75
CA ASP A 189 5.38 27.57 9.73
C ASP A 189 5.16 28.38 8.45
N LEU A 190 4.62 27.70 7.44
CA LEU A 190 4.56 28.19 6.08
C LEU A 190 3.17 28.73 5.75
N SER A 191 3.12 29.60 4.75
CA SER A 191 1.88 30.13 4.16
C SER A 191 1.71 29.72 2.70
N THR A 192 2.73 29.10 2.10
CA THR A 192 2.75 28.45 0.79
C THR A 192 4.11 27.75 0.61
N GLY A 193 4.32 27.11 -0.54
CA GLY A 193 5.56 26.46 -0.93
C GLY A 193 5.59 24.98 -0.56
N LEU A 194 6.80 24.42 -0.61
CA LEU A 194 7.12 23.08 -0.18
C LEU A 194 8.10 23.17 0.99
N GLY A 195 7.95 22.33 2.01
CA GLY A 195 8.88 22.30 3.14
C GLY A 195 10.28 21.83 2.74
N ILE A 196 10.52 20.53 2.75
CA ILE A 196 11.82 19.92 2.44
C ILE A 196 11.72 19.13 1.13
N ARG A 197 12.53 19.52 0.14
CA ARG A 197 12.66 18.78 -1.13
C ARG A 197 14.05 18.20 -1.27
N ILE A 198 14.13 16.87 -1.31
CA ILE A 198 15.38 16.12 -1.56
C ILE A 198 15.26 15.48 -2.94
N ASP A 199 16.17 15.81 -3.84
CA ASP A 199 16.00 15.51 -5.25
C ASP A 199 17.26 14.88 -5.85
N GLY A 200 17.09 13.91 -6.72
CA GLY A 200 18.11 13.32 -7.56
C GLY A 200 17.56 12.99 -8.95
N ARG A 201 16.34 13.41 -9.26
CA ARG A 201 15.70 13.17 -10.56
C ARG A 201 16.50 13.88 -11.66
N ASP A 202 16.48 13.32 -12.86
CA ASP A 202 17.18 13.86 -14.03
C ASP A 202 18.72 13.96 -13.89
N GLY A 203 19.32 13.34 -12.87
CA GLY A 203 20.76 13.37 -12.64
C GLY A 203 21.26 12.26 -11.71
N PRO A 204 22.44 12.42 -11.09
CA PRO A 204 22.88 11.52 -10.04
C PRO A 204 21.90 11.53 -8.87
N ARG A 205 21.54 10.33 -8.38
CA ARG A 205 20.64 10.17 -7.23
C ARG A 205 21.26 10.80 -6.00
N THR A 206 20.43 11.45 -5.18
CA THR A 206 20.86 11.89 -3.85
C THR A 206 20.92 10.67 -2.94
N ARG A 207 21.98 10.50 -2.15
CA ARG A 207 22.19 9.25 -1.39
C ARG A 207 22.78 9.43 -0.02
N ASN A 208 22.53 8.45 0.85
CA ASN A 208 22.97 8.43 2.24
C ASN A 208 22.50 9.68 2.97
N VAL A 209 21.19 9.76 3.17
CA VAL A 209 20.50 10.90 3.77
C VAL A 209 20.00 10.51 5.16
N THR A 210 20.13 11.41 6.12
CA THR A 210 19.44 11.31 7.41
C THR A 210 18.58 12.55 7.60
N LEU A 211 17.32 12.36 7.99
CA LEU A 211 16.41 13.41 8.43
C LEU A 211 15.94 13.08 9.85
N ASP A 212 16.44 13.78 10.87
CA ASP A 212 16.13 13.49 12.28
C ASP A 212 14.67 13.82 12.60
N SER A 213 14.28 15.09 12.48
CA SER A 213 12.89 15.50 12.68
C SER A 213 12.49 16.68 11.77
N ALA A 214 11.25 16.67 11.29
CA ALA A 214 10.65 17.77 10.55
C ALA A 214 9.23 18.05 11.06
N THR A 215 8.99 19.23 11.61
CA THR A 215 7.65 19.72 11.99
C THR A 215 7.27 20.86 11.06
N ILE A 216 6.29 20.64 10.18
CA ILE A 216 5.97 21.55 9.07
C ILE A 216 4.47 21.82 9.01
N SER A 217 4.07 23.08 9.09
CA SER A 217 2.68 23.52 8.88
C SER A 217 2.51 24.42 7.67
N GLY A 218 1.33 24.37 7.03
CA GLY A 218 0.87 25.38 6.07
C GLY A 218 1.59 25.41 4.71
N SER A 219 2.29 24.33 4.33
CA SER A 219 2.84 24.19 2.97
C SER A 219 1.71 24.04 1.95
N SER A 220 1.82 24.66 0.77
CA SER A 220 0.76 24.55 -0.25
C SER A 220 0.86 23.27 -1.10
N THR A 221 1.97 22.53 -1.00
CA THR A 221 2.20 21.29 -1.76
C THR A 221 2.57 20.13 -0.85
N HIS A 222 3.86 19.85 -0.62
CA HIS A 222 4.32 18.77 0.26
C HIS A 222 5.06 19.34 1.47
N ALA A 223 4.90 18.70 2.63
CA ALA A 223 5.76 18.99 3.78
C ALA A 223 7.17 18.44 3.54
N VAL A 224 7.29 17.14 3.24
CA VAL A 224 8.57 16.52 2.84
C VAL A 224 8.37 15.67 1.57
N GLU A 225 9.22 15.89 0.58
CA GLU A 225 9.26 15.06 -0.63
C GLU A 225 10.68 14.66 -1.01
N THR A 226 10.87 13.37 -1.28
CA THR A 226 12.04 12.84 -1.96
C THR A 226 11.71 12.51 -3.42
N TYR A 227 12.63 12.73 -4.36
CA TYR A 227 12.52 12.22 -5.74
C TYR A 227 13.88 11.74 -6.21
N GLY A 228 14.08 10.44 -6.43
CA GLY A 228 15.34 9.92 -6.97
C GLY A 228 16.42 9.83 -5.89
N VAL A 229 16.05 9.23 -4.76
CA VAL A 229 16.86 9.17 -3.54
C VAL A 229 17.15 7.71 -3.16
N ASP A 230 18.39 7.42 -2.76
CA ASP A 230 18.79 6.10 -2.25
C ASP A 230 19.30 6.19 -0.82
N ASP A 231 19.02 5.17 -0.01
CA ASP A 231 19.54 5.06 1.36
C ASP A 231 19.19 6.28 2.22
N ILE A 232 17.91 6.44 2.58
CA ILE A 232 17.43 7.52 3.46
C ILE A 232 16.89 6.99 4.79
N ASP A 233 17.33 7.59 5.89
CA ASP A 233 16.88 7.30 7.27
C ASP A 233 16.11 8.52 7.83
N VAL A 234 14.78 8.43 7.82
CA VAL A 234 13.85 9.46 8.32
C VAL A 234 13.39 9.09 9.73
N GLY A 235 13.43 10.06 10.64
CA GLY A 235 12.89 9.92 11.98
C GLY A 235 11.41 10.24 11.98
N THR A 236 11.08 11.40 12.53
CA THR A 236 9.69 11.86 12.63
C THR A 236 9.42 12.98 11.63
N VAL A 237 8.37 12.82 10.83
CA VAL A 237 7.77 13.92 10.05
C VAL A 237 6.41 14.23 10.64
N THR A 238 6.27 15.41 11.23
CA THR A 238 4.99 15.98 11.69
C THR A 238 4.53 17.02 10.67
N ALA A 239 3.41 16.77 10.00
CA ALA A 239 2.88 17.63 8.94
C ALA A 239 1.43 18.03 9.24
N THR A 240 1.15 19.33 9.22
CA THR A 240 -0.18 19.86 9.53
C THR A 240 -0.64 20.88 8.49
N ASP A 241 -1.90 20.83 8.07
CA ASP A 241 -2.49 21.82 7.15
C ASP A 241 -1.70 21.95 5.83
N VAL A 242 -1.45 20.81 5.18
CA VAL A 242 -0.80 20.75 3.87
C VAL A 242 -1.87 20.80 2.78
N ASP A 243 -1.88 21.86 1.96
CA ASP A 243 -3.02 22.16 1.07
C ASP A 243 -3.24 21.12 -0.04
N THR A 244 -2.30 20.97 -0.99
CA THR A 244 -2.44 20.05 -2.13
C THR A 244 -1.30 19.02 -2.23
N GLY A 245 -1.06 18.30 -1.14
CA GLY A 245 -0.08 17.22 -1.16
C GLY A 245 0.15 16.50 0.17
N CYS A 246 1.21 15.71 0.18
CA CYS A 246 1.54 14.79 1.28
C CYS A 246 2.26 15.43 2.47
N GLY A 247 2.08 14.81 3.64
CA GLY A 247 2.98 14.98 4.78
C GLY A 247 4.38 14.48 4.44
N LEU A 248 4.48 13.20 4.07
CA LEU A 248 5.71 12.61 3.53
C LEU A 248 5.43 11.88 2.20
N LEU A 249 6.14 12.29 1.15
CA LEU A 249 6.15 11.62 -0.15
C LEU A 249 7.53 11.02 -0.44
N LEU A 250 7.56 9.69 -0.54
CA LEU A 250 8.67 8.93 -1.11
C LEU A 250 8.41 8.68 -2.59
N ASN A 251 9.05 9.45 -3.47
CA ASN A 251 8.87 9.34 -4.91
C ASN A 251 10.19 8.84 -5.54
N ASP A 252 10.15 7.77 -6.35
CA ASP A 252 11.35 7.09 -6.91
C ASP A 252 12.49 6.98 -5.87
N THR A 253 12.14 6.51 -4.66
CA THR A 253 13.06 6.44 -3.52
C THR A 253 13.25 5.00 -3.10
N SER A 254 14.50 4.56 -2.90
CA SER A 254 14.83 3.18 -2.55
C SER A 254 15.68 3.10 -1.29
N GLY A 255 15.59 1.99 -0.54
CA GLY A 255 16.34 1.81 0.71
C GLY A 255 15.98 2.86 1.77
N ALA A 256 14.68 3.02 2.07
CA ALA A 256 14.21 4.00 3.04
C ALA A 256 13.80 3.35 4.36
N THR A 257 14.24 3.93 5.48
CA THR A 257 13.66 3.69 6.80
C THR A 257 12.97 4.95 7.29
N VAL A 258 11.74 4.81 7.80
CA VAL A 258 10.96 5.92 8.37
C VAL A 258 10.49 5.50 9.76
N ASP A 259 10.89 6.20 10.82
CA ASP A 259 10.45 5.87 12.17
C ASP A 259 8.96 6.21 12.35
N HIS A 260 8.54 7.44 12.01
CA HIS A 260 7.17 7.91 12.23
C HIS A 260 6.73 9.02 11.27
N VAL A 261 5.53 8.91 10.72
CA VAL A 261 4.82 10.01 10.06
C VAL A 261 3.60 10.37 10.91
N ASP A 262 3.48 11.63 11.29
CA ASP A 262 2.33 12.21 12.00
C ASP A 262 1.72 13.31 11.12
N ALA A 263 0.62 12.99 10.44
CA ALA A 263 0.00 13.86 9.46
C ALA A 263 -1.42 14.26 9.88
N THR A 264 -1.72 15.55 9.86
CA THR A 264 -3.06 16.06 10.16
C THR A 264 -3.50 17.04 9.05
N ARG A 265 -4.69 16.82 8.47
CA ARG A 265 -5.22 17.68 7.39
C ARG A 265 -4.24 17.89 6.24
N CYS A 266 -3.59 16.79 5.81
CA CYS A 266 -2.78 16.78 4.60
C CYS A 266 -3.66 16.42 3.41
N ASP A 267 -3.83 17.36 2.48
CA ASP A 267 -4.72 17.29 1.33
C ASP A 267 -6.13 16.85 1.71
N GLU A 268 -6.72 17.50 2.72
CA GLU A 268 -8.05 17.20 3.25
C GLU A 268 -9.10 17.22 2.12
N GLY A 269 -9.81 16.10 1.94
CA GLY A 269 -10.77 15.91 0.84
C GLY A 269 -10.13 15.69 -0.55
N GLY A 270 -8.81 15.56 -0.64
CA GLY A 270 -8.05 15.46 -1.89
C GLY A 270 -7.59 14.04 -2.29
N GLY A 271 -6.61 14.00 -3.20
CA GLY A 271 -6.06 12.82 -3.88
C GLY A 271 -4.76 12.24 -3.28
N TYR A 272 -4.05 13.04 -2.49
CA TYR A 272 -2.80 12.72 -1.81
C TYR A 272 -3.06 12.09 -0.44
N ALA A 273 -2.01 11.95 0.36
CA ALA A 273 -2.04 11.18 1.60
C ALA A 273 -1.10 11.75 2.67
N GLY A 274 -1.35 11.43 3.94
CA GLY A 274 -0.39 11.67 5.02
C GLY A 274 0.98 11.07 4.70
N PHE A 275 1.00 9.79 4.33
CA PHE A 275 2.19 9.10 3.82
C PHE A 275 1.95 8.52 2.42
N ARG A 276 2.89 8.76 1.49
CA ARG A 276 2.78 8.27 0.11
C ARG A 276 4.09 7.69 -0.43
N CYS A 277 4.00 6.56 -1.14
CA CYS A 277 5.03 6.02 -2.02
C CYS A 277 4.55 6.10 -3.48
N ALA A 278 5.37 6.65 -4.40
CA ALA A 278 4.97 6.84 -5.79
C ALA A 278 6.13 6.68 -6.79
N ASN A 279 5.77 6.45 -8.05
CA ASN A 279 6.64 6.42 -9.23
C ASN A 279 7.86 5.53 -9.02
N ASP A 280 7.62 4.22 -8.95
CA ASP A 280 8.63 3.19 -8.77
C ASP A 280 9.42 3.29 -7.44
N ALA A 281 8.85 3.92 -6.41
CA ALA A 281 9.43 3.90 -5.08
C ALA A 281 9.63 2.45 -4.57
N GLY A 282 10.77 2.22 -3.95
CA GLY A 282 11.27 0.92 -3.55
C GLY A 282 12.28 0.32 -4.53
N PRO A 283 12.84 -0.87 -4.21
CA PRO A 283 12.46 -1.71 -3.07
C PRO A 283 13.05 -1.22 -1.75
N GLU A 284 12.78 -1.99 -0.68
CA GLU A 284 13.37 -1.84 0.65
C GLU A 284 12.92 -0.56 1.36
N ILE A 285 11.61 -0.37 1.48
CA ILE A 285 11.01 0.69 2.29
C ILE A 285 10.40 0.09 3.55
N SER A 286 10.84 0.54 4.72
CA SER A 286 10.32 0.13 6.03
C SER A 286 9.87 1.36 6.81
N VAL A 287 8.61 1.35 7.24
CA VAL A 287 7.97 2.43 7.98
C VAL A 287 7.47 1.87 9.32
N GLY A 288 7.95 2.45 10.42
CA GLY A 288 7.55 2.04 11.76
C GLY A 288 6.08 2.38 12.03
N ARG A 289 5.71 3.65 11.89
CA ARG A 289 4.34 4.10 12.16
C ARG A 289 3.86 5.22 11.26
N VAL A 290 2.58 5.18 10.88
CA VAL A 290 1.87 6.30 10.24
C VAL A 290 0.62 6.66 11.04
N ASP A 291 0.62 7.84 11.66
CA ASP A 291 -0.59 8.48 12.19
C ASP A 291 -1.09 9.49 11.16
N ALA A 292 -2.35 9.37 10.73
CA ALA A 292 -2.95 10.28 9.77
C ALA A 292 -4.39 10.63 10.16
N VAL A 293 -4.67 11.91 10.36
CA VAL A 293 -5.99 12.42 10.78
C VAL A 293 -6.51 13.42 9.76
N ASP A 294 -7.76 13.30 9.35
CA ASP A 294 -8.43 14.24 8.42
C ASP A 294 -7.65 14.46 7.10
N CYS A 295 -6.87 13.48 6.65
CA CYS A 295 -6.09 13.56 5.41
C CYS A 295 -6.93 13.10 4.21
N GLY A 296 -6.56 13.50 2.99
CA GLY A 296 -7.21 13.00 1.77
C GLY A 296 -7.17 11.47 1.71
N ARG A 297 -6.01 10.89 2.02
CA ARG A 297 -5.79 9.49 2.39
C ARG A 297 -4.88 9.40 3.60
N GLY A 298 -4.98 8.34 4.39
CA GLY A 298 -3.98 8.04 5.40
C GLY A 298 -2.65 7.58 4.76
N VAL A 299 -2.73 6.47 4.02
CA VAL A 299 -1.60 5.87 3.28
C VAL A 299 -1.94 5.77 1.79
N PHE A 300 -0.97 6.04 0.93
CA PHE A 300 -1.12 5.79 -0.52
C PHE A 300 0.16 5.22 -1.14
N THR A 301 0.11 3.99 -1.66
CA THR A 301 1.21 3.41 -2.46
C THR A 301 0.74 3.27 -3.90
N VAL A 302 1.52 3.78 -4.87
CA VAL A 302 1.08 3.88 -6.26
C VAL A 302 2.19 3.81 -7.31
N SER A 303 1.82 3.59 -8.57
CA SER A 303 2.66 3.77 -9.76
C SER A 303 3.93 2.93 -9.76
N GLY A 304 3.80 1.60 -9.70
CA GLY A 304 4.91 0.66 -9.79
C GLY A 304 5.77 0.53 -8.52
N SER A 305 5.34 1.18 -7.43
CA SER A 305 6.03 1.11 -6.15
C SER A 305 6.06 -0.31 -5.60
N ARG A 306 7.11 -0.71 -4.88
CA ARG A 306 7.27 -2.09 -4.42
C ARG A 306 8.12 -2.28 -3.17
N GLY A 307 7.95 -3.41 -2.48
CA GLY A 307 8.81 -3.80 -1.36
C GLY A 307 8.66 -2.84 -0.17
N ILE A 308 7.41 -2.51 0.17
CA ILE A 308 7.05 -1.53 1.19
C ILE A 308 6.47 -2.27 2.39
N THR A 309 6.95 -1.97 3.58
CA THR A 309 6.40 -2.48 4.84
C THR A 309 6.03 -1.30 5.72
N ILE A 310 4.80 -1.31 6.22
CA ILE A 310 4.31 -0.39 7.26
C ILE A 310 3.91 -1.25 8.47
N ASP A 311 4.62 -1.08 9.57
CA ASP A 311 4.45 -1.92 10.75
C ASP A 311 3.18 -1.55 11.54
N GLU A 312 2.92 -0.26 11.75
CA GLU A 312 1.74 0.24 12.46
C GLU A 312 1.09 1.45 11.75
N VAL A 313 -0.24 1.53 11.78
CA VAL A 313 -1.00 2.72 11.33
C VAL A 313 -2.04 3.16 12.37
N ALA A 314 -2.31 4.46 12.46
CA ALA A 314 -3.52 5.00 13.08
C ALA A 314 -4.13 6.02 12.11
N LEU A 315 -5.10 5.57 11.31
CA LEU A 315 -5.70 6.39 10.25
C LEU A 315 -7.12 6.75 10.66
N GLU A 316 -7.38 8.02 10.88
CA GLU A 316 -8.65 8.53 11.43
C GLU A 316 -9.27 9.57 10.51
N SER A 317 -10.56 9.42 10.21
CA SER A 317 -11.35 10.42 9.48
C SER A 317 -10.76 10.87 8.15
N CYS A 318 -9.99 9.99 7.49
CA CYS A 318 -9.44 10.26 6.16
C CYS A 318 -10.48 10.05 5.06
N GLY A 319 -10.30 10.66 3.89
CA GLY A 319 -11.18 10.41 2.74
C GLY A 319 -11.17 8.92 2.31
N SER A 320 -10.01 8.28 2.41
CA SER A 320 -9.83 6.82 2.40
C SER A 320 -8.71 6.46 3.37
N GLY A 321 -8.83 5.35 4.10
CA GLY A 321 -7.79 4.95 5.06
C GLY A 321 -6.46 4.69 4.36
N ALA A 322 -6.34 3.57 3.66
CA ALA A 322 -5.17 3.24 2.84
C ALA A 322 -5.58 2.88 1.41
N LEU A 323 -4.92 3.45 0.42
CA LEU A 323 -5.03 3.03 -0.98
C LEU A 323 -3.72 2.36 -1.42
N VAL A 324 -3.81 1.09 -1.79
CA VAL A 324 -2.69 0.31 -2.34
C VAL A 324 -3.00 0.02 -3.79
N GLN A 325 -2.43 0.82 -4.69
CA GLN A 325 -2.73 0.80 -6.12
C GLN A 325 -1.45 0.56 -6.94
N ASP A 326 -1.52 -0.17 -8.05
CA ASP A 326 -0.39 -0.55 -8.92
C ASP A 326 0.94 -0.80 -8.17
N THR A 327 0.88 -1.59 -7.11
CA THR A 327 1.97 -1.75 -6.13
C THR A 327 2.25 -3.21 -5.85
N ARG A 328 3.52 -3.57 -5.60
CA ARG A 328 3.90 -4.97 -5.34
C ARG A 328 4.62 -5.20 -4.03
N ASP A 329 4.42 -6.35 -3.41
CA ASP A 329 5.15 -6.77 -2.21
C ASP A 329 5.02 -5.70 -1.10
N THR A 330 3.78 -5.33 -0.78
CA THR A 330 3.46 -4.26 0.16
C THR A 330 2.67 -4.80 1.35
N ALA A 331 3.07 -4.45 2.57
CA ALA A 331 2.41 -4.92 3.78
C ALA A 331 2.00 -3.77 4.70
N ILE A 332 0.79 -3.84 5.26
CA ILE A 332 0.31 -3.02 6.38
C ILE A 332 -0.02 -4.01 7.51
N ARG A 333 0.75 -3.98 8.61
CA ARG A 333 0.83 -5.10 9.56
C ARG A 333 0.12 -4.97 10.90
N GLY A 334 -0.37 -3.79 11.25
CA GLY A 334 -1.05 -3.58 12.51
C GLY A 334 -1.50 -2.14 12.74
N GLY A 335 -2.26 -1.92 13.80
CA GLY A 335 -2.81 -0.61 14.16
C GLY A 335 -4.31 -0.48 13.88
N SER A 336 -4.80 0.74 13.66
CA SER A 336 -6.22 1.05 13.50
C SER A 336 -6.52 1.93 12.29
N ILE A 337 -7.67 1.70 11.67
CA ILE A 337 -8.23 2.53 10.60
C ILE A 337 -9.69 2.78 10.93
N THR A 338 -10.04 4.03 11.22
CA THR A 338 -11.36 4.37 11.77
C THR A 338 -11.99 5.59 11.13
N GLY A 339 -13.28 5.51 10.83
CA GLY A 339 -14.07 6.68 10.46
C GLY A 339 -13.73 7.28 9.09
N SER A 340 -13.07 6.53 8.20
CA SER A 340 -12.78 7.01 6.85
C SER A 340 -14.07 7.18 6.04
N ASP A 341 -14.14 8.21 5.18
CA ASP A 341 -15.33 8.44 4.33
C ASP A 341 -15.59 7.25 3.37
N GLY A 342 -14.50 6.67 2.84
CA GLY A 342 -14.51 5.51 1.97
C GLY A 342 -14.17 4.21 2.69
N GLU A 343 -13.29 3.42 2.08
CA GLU A 343 -12.82 2.14 2.60
C GLU A 343 -11.74 2.33 3.66
N GLY A 344 -11.61 1.32 4.54
CA GLY A 344 -10.46 1.22 5.44
C GLY A 344 -9.16 0.98 4.65
N VAL A 345 -9.10 -0.12 3.89
CA VAL A 345 -8.01 -0.39 2.95
C VAL A 345 -8.59 -0.74 1.59
N ARG A 346 -8.15 -0.04 0.55
CA ARG A 346 -8.49 -0.35 -0.84
C ARG A 346 -7.28 -0.92 -1.56
N ILE A 347 -7.41 -2.15 -2.06
CA ILE A 347 -6.42 -2.82 -2.90
C ILE A 347 -6.89 -2.70 -4.35
N ASP A 348 -6.13 -2.02 -5.19
CA ASP A 348 -6.60 -1.63 -6.51
C ASP A 348 -5.53 -1.77 -7.58
N SER A 349 -5.97 -1.81 -8.83
CA SER A 349 -5.12 -1.68 -10.00
C SER A 349 -5.83 -0.79 -11.01
N ARG A 350 -5.09 0.11 -11.64
CA ARG A 350 -5.63 0.91 -12.75
C ARG A 350 -5.72 0.02 -13.99
N ASP A 351 -6.75 0.25 -14.81
CA ASP A 351 -6.87 -0.35 -16.14
C ASP A 351 -5.95 0.37 -17.13
N SER A 352 -4.65 0.32 -16.88
CA SER A 352 -3.61 0.86 -17.75
C SER A 352 -2.39 -0.06 -17.76
N ASN A 353 -1.70 -0.12 -18.91
CA ASN A 353 -0.44 -0.87 -19.03
C ASN A 353 0.78 -0.02 -18.64
N GLU A 354 0.58 1.10 -17.94
CA GLU A 354 1.66 2.02 -17.57
C GLU A 354 2.51 1.44 -16.43
N HIS A 355 1.87 0.74 -15.50
CA HIS A 355 2.54 0.12 -14.35
C HIS A 355 2.11 -1.33 -14.18
N PRO A 356 2.94 -2.17 -13.54
CA PRO A 356 2.55 -3.53 -13.20
C PRO A 356 1.35 -3.55 -12.24
N TYR A 357 0.43 -4.50 -12.43
CA TYR A 357 -0.72 -4.69 -11.54
C TYR A 357 -0.30 -4.99 -10.10
N THR A 358 -1.21 -4.64 -9.19
CA THR A 358 -1.06 -4.82 -7.75
C THR A 358 -1.01 -6.28 -7.37
N ARG A 359 0.03 -6.66 -6.63
CA ARG A 359 0.26 -8.05 -6.28
C ARG A 359 1.00 -8.22 -4.96
N ASN A 360 0.75 -9.33 -4.27
CA ASN A 360 1.41 -9.68 -3.01
C ASN A 360 1.23 -8.58 -1.94
N VAL A 361 0.02 -8.01 -1.85
CA VAL A 361 -0.32 -7.07 -0.79
C VAL A 361 -0.76 -7.84 0.46
N THR A 362 -0.22 -7.48 1.63
CA THR A 362 -0.66 -8.05 2.92
C THR A 362 -1.31 -6.98 3.78
N VAL A 363 -2.52 -7.25 4.27
CA VAL A 363 -3.27 -6.41 5.20
C VAL A 363 -3.54 -7.27 6.43
N GLU A 364 -2.86 -7.00 7.54
CA GLU A 364 -2.94 -7.86 8.71
C GLU A 364 -2.97 -7.16 10.06
N ASN A 365 -3.58 -7.83 11.05
CA ASN A 365 -3.66 -7.41 12.45
C ASN A 365 -4.21 -5.99 12.70
N LEU A 366 -5.07 -5.48 11.82
CA LEU A 366 -5.67 -4.15 11.94
C LEU A 366 -7.03 -4.18 12.65
N GLN A 367 -7.33 -3.12 13.39
CA GLN A 367 -8.69 -2.75 13.80
C GLN A 367 -9.28 -1.80 12.76
N ILE A 368 -10.20 -2.28 11.92
CA ILE A 368 -10.75 -1.50 10.81
C ILE A 368 -12.23 -1.23 11.07
N HIS A 369 -12.51 -0.06 11.62
CA HIS A 369 -13.80 0.25 12.25
C HIS A 369 -14.50 1.47 11.64
N ASP A 370 -15.83 1.45 11.58
CA ASP A 370 -16.68 2.62 11.32
C ASP A 370 -16.36 3.39 10.02
N ASN A 371 -15.82 2.72 8.99
CA ASN A 371 -15.54 3.35 7.69
C ASN A 371 -16.80 3.37 6.81
N GLY A 372 -16.94 4.34 5.92
CA GLY A 372 -18.16 4.52 5.11
C GLY A 372 -18.43 3.42 4.08
N SER A 373 -17.39 2.70 3.66
CA SER A 373 -17.45 1.59 2.69
C SER A 373 -17.07 0.26 3.35
N TYR A 374 -16.37 -0.63 2.64
CA TYR A 374 -15.83 -1.86 3.21
C TYR A 374 -14.64 -1.59 4.12
N GLY A 375 -14.39 -2.50 5.07
CA GLY A 375 -13.14 -2.50 5.82
C GLY A 375 -11.93 -2.74 4.91
N VAL A 376 -11.96 -3.82 4.12
CA VAL A 376 -11.04 -4.01 3.00
C VAL A 376 -11.82 -4.18 1.70
N TYR A 377 -11.45 -3.43 0.66
CA TYR A 377 -12.07 -3.51 -0.66
C TYR A 377 -11.03 -3.74 -1.74
N GLU A 378 -11.12 -4.83 -2.46
CA GLU A 378 -10.40 -5.02 -3.71
C GLU A 378 -11.27 -4.48 -4.86
N THR A 379 -10.73 -3.79 -5.86
CA THR A 379 -11.56 -3.18 -6.93
C THR A 379 -11.03 -3.26 -8.36
N GLY A 380 -9.73 -3.52 -8.53
CA GLY A 380 -9.06 -3.39 -9.83
C GLY A 380 -8.97 -4.71 -10.61
N PRO A 381 -8.90 -4.65 -11.96
CA PRO A 381 -8.57 -5.81 -12.76
C PRO A 381 -7.20 -6.37 -12.35
N ASP A 382 -7.05 -7.70 -12.39
CA ASP A 382 -5.76 -8.38 -12.29
C ASP A 382 -4.95 -8.08 -10.99
N THR A 383 -5.66 -7.72 -9.90
CA THR A 383 -5.11 -7.82 -8.56
C THR A 383 -4.83 -9.30 -8.24
N GLU A 384 -3.70 -9.63 -7.61
CA GLU A 384 -3.31 -11.03 -7.41
C GLU A 384 -2.54 -11.28 -6.10
N ALA A 385 -2.73 -12.48 -5.55
CA ALA A 385 -1.93 -13.05 -4.46
C ALA A 385 -1.89 -12.16 -3.20
N ASN A 386 -2.97 -11.43 -2.95
CA ASN A 386 -3.08 -10.58 -1.77
C ASN A 386 -3.47 -11.44 -0.55
N THR A 387 -3.18 -10.95 0.65
CA THR A 387 -3.48 -11.61 1.92
C THR A 387 -4.16 -10.62 2.84
N ILE A 388 -5.35 -10.95 3.32
CA ILE A 388 -6.11 -10.18 4.30
C ILE A 388 -6.30 -11.07 5.52
N GLN A 389 -5.56 -10.82 6.60
CA GLN A 389 -5.55 -11.76 7.72
C GLN A 389 -5.53 -11.15 9.12
N ASN A 390 -6.17 -11.82 10.08
CA ASN A 390 -6.13 -11.46 11.50
C ASN A 390 -6.61 -10.03 11.81
N ASN A 391 -7.41 -9.41 10.94
CA ASN A 391 -7.99 -8.09 11.17
C ASN A 391 -9.29 -8.21 11.96
N ASP A 392 -9.65 -7.18 12.72
CA ASP A 392 -10.94 -7.03 13.39
C ASP A 392 -11.75 -5.92 12.71
N PHE A 393 -12.92 -6.29 12.20
CA PHE A 393 -13.81 -5.38 11.47
C PHE A 393 -15.02 -5.01 12.32
N CYS A 394 -15.44 -3.75 12.29
CA CYS A 394 -16.59 -3.27 13.05
C CYS A 394 -17.25 -2.10 12.33
N GLY A 395 -18.59 -2.02 12.27
CA GLY A 395 -19.27 -0.79 11.84
C GLY A 395 -19.02 -0.27 10.42
N ASN A 396 -18.27 -0.99 9.56
CA ASN A 396 -18.00 -0.58 8.19
C ASN A 396 -19.27 -0.63 7.33
N GLY A 397 -19.58 0.46 6.61
CA GLY A 397 -20.88 0.69 5.99
C GLY A 397 -21.29 -0.31 4.93
N SER A 398 -20.35 -0.81 4.12
CA SER A 398 -20.63 -1.80 3.07
C SER A 398 -20.31 -3.25 3.46
N GLY A 399 -19.53 -3.44 4.53
CA GLY A 399 -19.17 -4.77 5.04
C GLY A 399 -17.72 -4.86 5.49
N ALA A 400 -17.30 -6.05 5.94
CA ALA A 400 -15.93 -6.27 6.41
C ALA A 400 -14.92 -6.31 5.25
N ILE A 401 -15.13 -7.21 4.28
CA ILE A 401 -14.20 -7.49 3.19
C ILE A 401 -15.00 -7.74 1.90
N GLU A 402 -14.54 -7.17 0.79
CA GLU A 402 -14.96 -7.53 -0.58
C GLU A 402 -13.71 -7.74 -1.43
N THR A 403 -13.60 -8.89 -2.10
CA THR A 403 -12.43 -9.28 -2.91
C THR A 403 -12.83 -9.65 -4.34
N TYR A 404 -12.00 -9.31 -5.32
CA TYR A 404 -12.23 -9.67 -6.74
C TYR A 404 -11.10 -10.52 -7.34
N ALA A 405 -9.92 -10.54 -6.74
CA ALA A 405 -8.83 -11.38 -7.19
C ALA A 405 -9.10 -12.85 -6.85
N SER A 406 -8.94 -13.71 -7.85
CA SER A 406 -9.21 -15.15 -7.72
C SER A 406 -8.31 -15.89 -6.71
N ASN A 407 -7.21 -15.28 -6.27
CA ASN A 407 -6.21 -15.87 -5.37
C ASN A 407 -5.88 -14.98 -4.15
N THR A 408 -6.77 -14.06 -3.77
CA THR A 408 -6.64 -13.36 -2.48
C THR A 408 -6.95 -14.32 -1.33
N THR A 409 -6.01 -14.43 -0.39
CA THR A 409 -6.14 -15.26 0.82
C THR A 409 -6.79 -14.44 1.93
N VAL A 410 -7.94 -14.89 2.44
CA VAL A 410 -8.64 -14.25 3.56
C VAL A 410 -8.71 -15.22 4.74
N SER A 411 -8.10 -14.90 5.89
CA SER A 411 -8.04 -15.84 7.02
C SER A 411 -7.93 -15.16 8.39
N GLY A 412 -8.43 -15.79 9.46
CA GLY A 412 -8.23 -15.29 10.84
C GLY A 412 -8.89 -13.94 11.19
N ASN A 413 -9.59 -13.32 10.24
CA ASN A 413 -10.29 -12.06 10.47
C ASN A 413 -11.51 -12.26 11.38
N THR A 414 -11.79 -11.27 12.23
CA THR A 414 -12.91 -11.25 13.16
C THR A 414 -13.83 -10.08 12.85
N ASN A 415 -15.05 -10.16 13.37
CA ASN A 415 -16.00 -9.06 13.33
C ASN A 415 -16.51 -8.87 14.76
N CYS A 416 -15.89 -7.97 15.53
CA CYS A 416 -16.39 -7.39 16.79
C CYS A 416 -17.31 -8.37 17.58
N ALA A 417 -16.76 -9.43 18.18
CA ALA A 417 -17.59 -10.46 18.80
C ALA A 417 -18.09 -10.08 20.21
N GLY A 418 -19.32 -9.56 20.32
CA GLY A 418 -20.23 -9.81 21.47
C GLY A 418 -20.87 -8.61 22.20
N GLY A 419 -22.05 -8.14 21.75
CA GLY A 419 -22.90 -7.20 22.49
C GLY A 419 -24.32 -7.08 21.93
N THR A 420 -25.30 -7.61 22.66
CA THR A 420 -26.73 -7.65 22.31
C THR A 420 -27.40 -6.27 22.26
N GLY A 421 -28.12 -5.99 21.15
CA GLY A 421 -29.44 -5.36 21.14
C GLY A 421 -29.52 -3.83 21.05
N GLY A 422 -30.03 -3.32 19.91
CA GLY A 422 -30.34 -1.89 19.73
C GLY A 422 -31.11 -1.45 18.48
N SER A 423 -31.87 -2.33 17.82
CA SER A 423 -33.05 -2.08 16.96
C SER A 423 -33.14 -0.78 16.12
N GLY A 424 -32.94 -0.92 14.80
CA GLY A 424 -33.63 -0.17 13.76
C GLY A 424 -34.43 -1.13 12.87
N SER A 425 -35.72 -1.28 13.17
CA SER A 425 -36.66 -2.24 12.58
C SER A 425 -36.90 -2.03 11.09
N GLY A 426 -36.88 -3.14 10.33
CA GLY A 426 -37.28 -3.23 8.93
C GLY A 426 -37.55 -4.65 8.39
N GLY A 427 -38.01 -5.59 9.25
CA GLY A 427 -38.54 -6.94 8.91
C GLY A 427 -37.49 -7.96 8.45
N GLY A 428 -36.93 -8.84 9.29
CA GLY A 428 -37.57 -9.82 10.18
C GLY A 428 -37.93 -11.08 9.38
N ASP A 429 -37.47 -12.29 9.67
CA ASP A 429 -36.62 -12.92 10.71
C ASP A 429 -36.47 -14.39 10.19
N GLY A 430 -35.46 -15.23 10.40
CA GLY A 430 -34.25 -15.32 11.22
C GLY A 430 -33.69 -16.75 10.94
N GLY A 431 -32.48 -17.20 11.28
CA GLY A 431 -31.38 -16.79 12.12
C GLY A 431 -30.52 -18.04 12.46
N SER A 432 -29.28 -17.80 12.92
CA SER A 432 -28.21 -18.72 13.38
C SER A 432 -27.35 -19.34 12.28
N GLY A 433 -26.02 -19.17 12.22
CA GLY A 433 -25.06 -18.83 13.26
C GLY A 433 -24.49 -20.10 13.89
N GLY A 434 -23.33 -20.54 13.39
CA GLY A 434 -22.52 -21.63 13.94
C GLY A 434 -21.06 -21.41 13.57
N ASP A 435 -20.31 -20.80 14.49
CA ASP A 435 -18.85 -20.82 14.52
C ASP A 435 -18.37 -22.21 15.01
N GLY A 436 -17.26 -22.69 14.47
CA GLY A 436 -16.67 -23.99 14.75
C GLY A 436 -15.40 -24.20 13.95
N GLY A 437 -14.31 -23.55 14.37
CA GLY A 437 -13.02 -23.61 13.69
C GLY A 437 -12.38 -25.00 13.62
N THR A 438 -11.79 -25.28 12.47
CA THR A 438 -10.44 -25.80 12.23
C THR A 438 -10.09 -25.40 10.79
N GLY A 439 -8.82 -25.40 10.39
CA GLY A 439 -8.54 -25.34 8.96
C GLY A 439 -9.23 -26.52 8.28
N ASP A 440 -10.34 -26.30 7.60
CA ASP A 440 -11.10 -27.34 6.93
C ASP A 440 -11.85 -26.77 5.73
N THR A 441 -11.65 -27.46 4.63
CA THR A 441 -12.49 -27.43 3.43
C THR A 441 -13.97 -27.59 3.83
N PRO A 442 -14.93 -26.78 3.30
CA PRO A 442 -16.34 -26.79 3.72
C PRO A 442 -17.03 -28.16 3.68
N ILE A 443 -16.47 -29.09 2.90
CA ILE A 443 -16.61 -30.54 3.05
C ILE A 443 -15.20 -31.14 3.02
N SER A 444 -14.88 -32.06 3.93
CA SER A 444 -13.59 -32.78 3.92
C SER A 444 -13.46 -33.67 2.68
N ASP A 445 -12.24 -33.86 2.16
CA ASP A 445 -11.98 -34.82 1.09
C ASP A 445 -12.51 -36.22 1.46
N GLY A 446 -13.14 -36.91 0.51
CA GLY A 446 -13.74 -38.21 0.77
C GLY A 446 -14.83 -38.59 -0.22
N ARG A 447 -15.45 -39.74 0.00
CA ARG A 447 -16.52 -40.25 -0.83
C ARG A 447 -17.89 -39.91 -0.25
N TYR A 448 -18.77 -39.35 -1.08
CA TYR A 448 -20.08 -38.87 -0.67
C TYR A 448 -21.18 -39.27 -1.66
N ARG A 449 -22.42 -39.30 -1.17
CA ARG A 449 -23.64 -39.20 -1.97
C ARG A 449 -24.17 -37.78 -1.88
N ALA A 450 -24.43 -37.13 -3.01
CA ALA A 450 -25.06 -35.80 -3.04
C ALA A 450 -26.58 -35.97 -3.18
N VAL A 451 -27.33 -35.55 -2.16
CA VAL A 451 -28.77 -35.76 -2.04
C VAL A 451 -29.50 -34.44 -2.30
N SER A 452 -30.41 -34.41 -3.27
CA SER A 452 -31.23 -33.23 -3.54
C SER A 452 -32.16 -32.94 -2.36
N ALA A 453 -32.13 -31.71 -1.84
CA ALA A 453 -33.00 -31.28 -0.74
C ALA A 453 -34.50 -31.28 -1.14
N ASN A 454 -34.80 -31.11 -2.43
CA ASN A 454 -36.16 -31.11 -2.96
C ASN A 454 -36.79 -32.52 -3.02
N SER A 455 -36.03 -33.53 -3.43
CA SER A 455 -36.57 -34.85 -3.79
C SER A 455 -36.07 -36.00 -2.92
N GLY A 456 -34.98 -35.81 -2.17
CA GLY A 456 -34.27 -36.87 -1.45
C GLY A 456 -33.53 -37.86 -2.36
N LYS A 457 -33.43 -37.57 -3.66
CA LYS A 457 -32.76 -38.43 -4.65
C LYS A 457 -31.29 -38.04 -4.84
N LEU A 458 -30.50 -38.96 -5.38
CA LEU A 458 -29.05 -38.84 -5.50
C LEU A 458 -28.62 -38.26 -6.85
N LEU A 459 -27.58 -37.42 -6.83
CA LEU A 459 -26.84 -37.01 -8.03
C LEU A 459 -26.14 -38.24 -8.64
N GLU A 460 -26.56 -38.64 -9.83
CA GLU A 460 -26.18 -39.89 -10.48
C GLU A 460 -25.64 -39.64 -11.89
N VAL A 461 -24.60 -40.39 -12.27
CA VAL A 461 -24.29 -40.62 -13.69
C VAL A 461 -25.22 -41.67 -14.30
N ALA A 462 -26.04 -41.24 -15.26
CA ALA A 462 -27.15 -42.00 -15.79
C ALA A 462 -26.74 -43.42 -16.26
N ALA A 463 -27.46 -44.43 -15.77
CA ALA A 463 -27.27 -45.84 -16.15
C ALA A 463 -25.84 -46.38 -15.90
N ALA A 464 -25.09 -45.75 -14.99
CA ALA A 464 -23.70 -46.07 -14.70
C ALA A 464 -22.78 -46.02 -15.94
N ASP A 465 -23.13 -45.20 -16.94
CA ASP A 465 -22.34 -45.07 -18.16
C ASP A 465 -20.97 -44.46 -17.84
N THR A 466 -19.90 -45.04 -18.38
CA THR A 466 -18.50 -44.60 -18.16
C THR A 466 -17.95 -43.76 -19.32
N SER A 467 -18.76 -43.42 -20.32
CA SER A 467 -18.35 -42.61 -21.48
C SER A 467 -18.20 -41.12 -21.13
N ASP A 468 -17.37 -40.42 -21.90
CA ASP A 468 -17.30 -38.96 -21.82
C ASP A 468 -18.60 -38.37 -22.36
N GLY A 469 -19.16 -37.45 -21.59
CA GLY A 469 -20.43 -36.82 -21.89
C GLY A 469 -21.66 -37.59 -21.41
N ALA A 470 -21.49 -38.68 -20.66
CA ALA A 470 -22.61 -39.34 -19.99
C ALA A 470 -23.33 -38.36 -19.06
N ASN A 471 -24.66 -38.40 -19.09
CA ASN A 471 -25.51 -37.42 -18.45
C ASN A 471 -25.53 -37.54 -16.92
N VAL A 472 -25.61 -36.41 -16.23
CA VAL A 472 -25.86 -36.37 -14.78
C VAL A 472 -27.33 -36.02 -14.52
N ARG A 473 -27.97 -36.78 -13.63
CA ARG A 473 -29.40 -36.69 -13.32
C ARG A 473 -29.64 -36.96 -11.84
N GLN A 474 -30.84 -36.75 -11.34
CA GLN A 474 -31.24 -37.33 -10.05
C GLN A 474 -31.88 -38.72 -10.23
N TYR A 475 -31.71 -39.62 -9.28
CA TYR A 475 -32.39 -40.92 -9.25
C TYR A 475 -32.52 -41.46 -7.82
N ALA A 476 -33.52 -42.31 -7.57
CA ALA A 476 -33.65 -43.02 -6.29
C ALA A 476 -32.39 -43.84 -5.97
N ASP A 477 -32.07 -44.00 -4.69
CA ASP A 477 -30.90 -44.76 -4.25
C ASP A 477 -30.98 -46.22 -4.72
N THR A 478 -29.97 -46.64 -5.48
CA THR A 478 -29.79 -48.01 -6.01
C THR A 478 -28.66 -48.76 -5.32
N GLY A 479 -27.88 -48.09 -4.46
CA GLY A 479 -26.64 -48.60 -3.87
C GLY A 479 -25.49 -48.77 -4.87
N HIS A 480 -25.62 -48.25 -6.10
CA HIS A 480 -24.59 -48.40 -7.13
C HIS A 480 -23.54 -47.27 -7.05
N PRO A 481 -22.24 -47.53 -7.24
CA PRO A 481 -21.18 -46.50 -7.17
C PRO A 481 -21.31 -45.35 -8.17
N CYS A 482 -22.20 -45.44 -9.16
CA CYS A 482 -22.47 -44.31 -10.07
C CYS A 482 -23.22 -43.16 -9.39
N GLN A 483 -23.72 -43.38 -8.17
CA GLN A 483 -24.38 -42.39 -7.30
C GLN A 483 -23.44 -41.85 -6.21
N GLU A 484 -22.16 -42.22 -6.26
CA GLU A 484 -21.14 -41.82 -5.28
C GLU A 484 -20.06 -40.95 -5.98
N TRP A 485 -19.58 -39.94 -5.27
CA TRP A 485 -18.62 -38.96 -5.76
C TRP A 485 -17.46 -38.81 -4.78
N ASP A 486 -16.24 -38.99 -5.28
CA ASP A 486 -15.01 -38.69 -4.57
C ASP A 486 -14.74 -37.18 -4.71
N LEU A 487 -14.89 -36.45 -3.60
CA LEU A 487 -14.60 -35.03 -3.49
C LEU A 487 -13.13 -34.86 -3.16
N SER A 488 -12.43 -34.07 -3.98
CA SER A 488 -11.06 -33.66 -3.72
C SER A 488 -10.96 -32.14 -3.83
N SER A 489 -10.54 -31.53 -2.72
CA SER A 489 -10.18 -30.12 -2.67
C SER A 489 -8.99 -29.86 -3.56
N ASN A 490 -9.12 -28.84 -4.41
CA ASN A 490 -8.02 -28.39 -5.27
C ASN A 490 -7.07 -27.43 -4.53
N GLY A 491 -7.35 -27.13 -3.25
CA GLY A 491 -6.59 -26.18 -2.45
C GLY A 491 -6.87 -24.69 -2.75
N ASP A 492 -7.75 -24.40 -3.72
CA ASP A 492 -8.14 -23.06 -4.18
C ASP A 492 -9.61 -22.72 -3.84
N GLY A 493 -10.21 -23.46 -2.89
CA GLY A 493 -11.63 -23.34 -2.52
C GLY A 493 -12.60 -24.00 -3.52
N THR A 494 -12.10 -24.52 -4.64
CA THR A 494 -12.87 -25.38 -5.53
C THR A 494 -12.56 -26.85 -5.29
N TYR A 495 -13.46 -27.70 -5.73
CA TYR A 495 -13.35 -29.14 -5.66
C TYR A 495 -13.50 -29.74 -7.04
N THR A 496 -12.87 -30.88 -7.22
CA THR A 496 -13.28 -31.84 -8.24
C THR A 496 -14.18 -32.88 -7.59
N LEU A 497 -15.26 -33.24 -8.29
CA LEU A 497 -16.13 -34.35 -7.91
C LEU A 497 -15.91 -35.46 -8.93
N SER A 498 -15.14 -36.48 -8.57
CA SER A 498 -14.90 -37.64 -9.43
C SER A 498 -15.93 -38.72 -9.16
N ASN A 499 -16.63 -39.19 -10.18
CA ASN A 499 -17.61 -40.26 -10.02
C ASN A 499 -16.90 -41.55 -9.61
N ALA A 500 -17.33 -42.16 -8.49
CA ALA A 500 -16.70 -43.33 -7.91
C ALA A 500 -16.72 -44.57 -8.82
N HIS A 501 -17.61 -44.63 -9.80
CA HIS A 501 -17.67 -45.73 -10.77
C HIS A 501 -16.74 -45.52 -11.97
N SER A 502 -16.79 -44.34 -12.59
CA SER A 502 -16.09 -44.05 -13.86
C SER A 502 -14.73 -43.38 -13.70
N GLY A 503 -14.47 -42.74 -12.55
CA GLY A 503 -13.29 -41.92 -12.28
C GLY A 503 -13.30 -40.56 -13.00
N LYS A 504 -14.43 -40.15 -13.58
CA LYS A 504 -14.58 -38.91 -14.37
C LYS A 504 -15.19 -37.79 -13.58
N LEU A 505 -14.88 -36.55 -13.94
CA LEU A 505 -15.27 -35.37 -13.18
C LEU A 505 -16.65 -34.85 -13.57
N LEU A 506 -17.39 -34.32 -12.59
CA LEU A 506 -18.59 -33.53 -12.79
C LEU A 506 -18.26 -32.24 -13.56
N GLU A 507 -18.92 -32.00 -14.69
CA GLU A 507 -18.61 -30.93 -15.65
C GLU A 507 -19.88 -30.21 -16.14
N VAL A 508 -19.80 -28.89 -16.31
CA VAL A 508 -20.74 -28.16 -17.18
C VAL A 508 -20.32 -28.31 -18.64
N ALA A 509 -21.22 -28.88 -19.45
CA ALA A 509 -20.93 -29.29 -20.82
C ALA A 509 -20.33 -28.18 -21.67
N ASN A 510 -19.18 -28.45 -22.28
CA ASN A 510 -18.48 -27.56 -23.20
C ASN A 510 -18.09 -26.20 -22.58
N ALA A 511 -18.02 -26.09 -21.25
CA ALA A 511 -17.81 -24.84 -20.54
C ALA A 511 -18.86 -23.76 -20.91
N ASP A 512 -20.06 -24.18 -21.32
CA ASP A 512 -21.13 -23.27 -21.71
C ASP A 512 -21.62 -22.50 -20.47
N THR A 513 -21.76 -21.18 -20.60
CA THR A 513 -22.22 -20.29 -19.52
C THR A 513 -23.70 -19.94 -19.63
N SER A 514 -24.45 -20.51 -20.59
CA SER A 514 -25.88 -20.27 -20.75
C SER A 514 -26.74 -20.93 -19.66
N ASP A 515 -27.90 -20.33 -19.39
CA ASP A 515 -28.91 -20.92 -18.51
C ASP A 515 -29.43 -22.22 -19.13
N GLY A 516 -29.44 -23.30 -18.35
CA GLY A 516 -29.86 -24.62 -18.83
C GLY A 516 -28.75 -25.43 -19.49
N ALA A 517 -27.50 -24.97 -19.47
CA ALA A 517 -26.38 -25.80 -19.93
C ALA A 517 -26.29 -27.09 -19.10
N ASN A 518 -26.09 -28.21 -19.79
CA ASN A 518 -26.18 -29.54 -19.18
C ASN A 518 -25.02 -29.84 -18.24
N VAL A 519 -25.27 -30.52 -17.12
CA VAL A 519 -24.23 -31.11 -16.28
C VAL A 519 -24.02 -32.58 -16.68
N ARG A 520 -22.76 -32.97 -16.88
CA ARG A 520 -22.35 -34.30 -17.37
C ARG A 520 -21.07 -34.75 -16.67
N GLN A 521 -20.61 -35.97 -16.94
CA GLN A 521 -19.24 -36.36 -16.60
C GLN A 521 -18.29 -36.23 -17.80
N TRP A 522 -17.02 -35.95 -17.56
CA TRP A 522 -15.96 -35.98 -18.57
C TRP A 522 -14.60 -36.31 -17.92
N ALA A 523 -13.66 -36.84 -18.70
CA ALA A 523 -12.27 -37.00 -18.25
C ALA A 523 -11.67 -35.67 -17.73
N ASP A 524 -10.75 -35.70 -16.77
CA ASP A 524 -10.12 -34.46 -16.28
C ASP A 524 -9.37 -33.74 -17.42
N THR A 525 -9.73 -32.48 -17.64
CA THR A 525 -9.14 -31.59 -18.64
C THR A 525 -8.41 -30.41 -18.01
N GLY A 526 -8.47 -30.26 -16.69
CA GLY A 526 -7.94 -29.10 -15.97
C GLY A 526 -8.79 -27.82 -16.08
N HIS A 527 -9.90 -27.84 -16.85
CA HIS A 527 -10.72 -26.64 -17.07
C HIS A 527 -11.62 -26.29 -15.89
N ALA A 528 -11.89 -24.99 -15.72
CA ALA A 528 -12.72 -24.45 -14.64
C ALA A 528 -14.18 -24.96 -14.66
N CYS A 529 -14.70 -25.40 -15.81
CA CYS A 529 -16.04 -25.99 -15.89
C CYS A 529 -16.17 -27.36 -15.18
N GLN A 530 -15.04 -27.96 -14.78
CA GLN A 530 -14.96 -29.20 -13.98
C GLN A 530 -14.68 -28.93 -12.49
N ARG A 531 -14.65 -27.65 -12.09
CA ARG A 531 -14.33 -27.20 -10.74
C ARG A 531 -15.59 -26.62 -10.11
N TRP A 532 -15.89 -27.02 -8.88
CA TRP A 532 -17.12 -26.64 -8.19
C TRP A 532 -16.81 -26.07 -6.81
N ARG A 533 -17.50 -25.01 -6.42
CA ARG A 533 -17.48 -24.48 -5.07
C ARG A 533 -18.68 -25.02 -4.31
N PHE A 534 -18.41 -25.51 -3.12
CA PHE A 534 -19.45 -25.89 -2.17
C PHE A 534 -19.76 -24.68 -1.32
N VAL A 535 -20.91 -24.07 -1.55
CA VAL A 535 -21.32 -22.92 -0.76
C VAL A 535 -22.40 -23.35 0.21
N ASP A 536 -22.10 -23.26 1.50
CA ASP A 536 -23.01 -23.59 2.58
C ASP A 536 -24.22 -22.64 2.56
N ASN A 537 -25.43 -23.20 2.67
CA ASN A 537 -26.67 -22.43 2.75
C ASN A 537 -27.08 -22.14 4.20
N GLY A 538 -26.35 -22.67 5.19
CA GLY A 538 -26.59 -22.46 6.63
C GLY A 538 -27.67 -23.36 7.23
N ASP A 539 -28.21 -24.32 6.46
CA ASP A 539 -29.27 -25.25 6.85
C ASP A 539 -28.84 -26.73 6.77
N GLY A 540 -27.53 -26.99 6.62
CA GLY A 540 -26.97 -28.33 6.41
C GLY A 540 -27.01 -28.80 4.94
N THR A 541 -27.46 -27.94 4.03
CA THR A 541 -27.35 -28.15 2.58
C THR A 541 -26.33 -27.19 1.98
N TYR A 542 -25.80 -27.57 0.82
CA TYR A 542 -24.87 -26.79 0.01
C TYR A 542 -25.48 -26.53 -1.35
N ARG A 543 -25.07 -25.43 -1.99
CA ARG A 543 -25.20 -25.28 -3.45
C ARG A 543 -23.84 -25.56 -4.09
N LEU A 544 -23.84 -26.32 -5.18
CA LEU A 544 -22.64 -26.55 -5.98
C LEU A 544 -22.57 -25.48 -7.06
N GLU A 545 -21.71 -24.50 -6.87
CA GLU A 545 -21.51 -23.42 -7.83
C GLU A 545 -20.36 -23.77 -8.79
N ASN A 546 -20.61 -23.72 -10.10
CA ASN A 546 -19.57 -24.01 -11.09
C ASN A 546 -18.57 -22.85 -11.14
N ALA A 547 -17.28 -23.16 -11.02
CA ALA A 547 -16.23 -22.14 -10.93
C ALA A 547 -16.05 -21.34 -12.24
N HIS A 548 -16.50 -21.87 -13.38
CA HIS A 548 -16.43 -21.15 -14.66
C HIS A 548 -17.60 -20.19 -14.88
N SER A 549 -18.83 -20.63 -14.61
CA SER A 549 -20.03 -19.86 -14.95
C SER A 549 -20.64 -19.09 -13.77
N GLY A 550 -20.29 -19.42 -12.53
CA GLY A 550 -20.90 -18.88 -11.30
C GLY A 550 -22.34 -19.35 -11.07
N LYS A 551 -22.83 -20.32 -11.87
CA LYS A 551 -24.19 -20.90 -11.76
C LYS A 551 -24.17 -22.19 -10.97
N VAL A 552 -25.32 -22.59 -10.46
CA VAL A 552 -25.43 -23.75 -9.56
C VAL A 552 -25.97 -24.99 -10.24
N ALA A 553 -25.60 -26.17 -9.76
CA ALA A 553 -26.24 -27.43 -10.14
C ALA A 553 -27.71 -27.44 -9.69
N ASP A 554 -28.62 -27.57 -10.66
CA ASP A 554 -30.06 -27.41 -10.54
C ASP A 554 -30.77 -28.62 -11.16
N VAL A 555 -31.66 -29.26 -10.38
CA VAL A 555 -32.56 -30.28 -10.91
C VAL A 555 -33.64 -29.61 -11.75
N GLU A 556 -33.62 -29.90 -13.06
CA GLU A 556 -34.42 -29.22 -14.06
C GLU A 556 -35.92 -29.18 -13.70
N GLY A 557 -36.48 -27.98 -13.72
CA GLY A 557 -37.90 -27.73 -13.44
C GLY A 557 -38.32 -28.07 -12.01
N ALA A 558 -37.37 -28.17 -11.07
CA ALA A 558 -37.60 -28.64 -9.70
C ALA A 558 -38.31 -30.00 -9.64
N SER A 559 -38.09 -30.84 -10.65
CA SER A 559 -38.71 -32.16 -10.75
C SER A 559 -38.32 -33.05 -9.58
N THR A 560 -39.25 -33.89 -9.13
CA THR A 560 -39.00 -34.93 -8.12
C THR A 560 -39.01 -36.33 -8.75
N GLU A 561 -39.11 -36.45 -10.07
CA GLU A 561 -39.14 -37.75 -10.78
C GLU A 561 -37.76 -38.38 -10.92
N ASP A 562 -37.73 -39.70 -11.02
CA ASP A 562 -36.53 -40.46 -11.36
C ASP A 562 -36.04 -40.12 -12.77
N GLY A 563 -34.76 -39.78 -12.85
CA GLY A 563 -34.09 -39.46 -14.10
C GLY A 563 -34.25 -38.01 -14.55
N ALA A 564 -34.78 -37.13 -13.71
CA ALA A 564 -34.80 -35.69 -13.99
C ALA A 564 -33.37 -35.15 -14.16
N ASN A 565 -33.19 -34.29 -15.16
CA ASN A 565 -31.89 -33.80 -15.56
C ASN A 565 -31.28 -32.86 -14.52
N VAL A 566 -29.94 -32.80 -14.46
CA VAL A 566 -29.23 -31.74 -13.73
C VAL A 566 -28.56 -30.82 -14.74
N LEU A 567 -28.85 -29.54 -14.64
CA LEU A 567 -28.32 -28.46 -15.47
C LEU A 567 -27.72 -27.37 -14.58
N GLN A 568 -27.07 -26.38 -15.19
CA GLN A 568 -26.72 -25.16 -14.46
C GLN A 568 -27.82 -24.10 -14.58
N TRP A 569 -28.10 -23.40 -13.50
CA TRP A 569 -29.04 -22.28 -13.47
C TRP A 569 -28.56 -21.18 -12.52
N PRO A 570 -28.94 -19.90 -12.71
CA PRO A 570 -28.72 -18.88 -11.70
C PRO A 570 -29.28 -19.31 -10.35
N TRP A 571 -28.59 -18.98 -9.26
CA TRP A 571 -29.09 -19.26 -7.93
C TRP A 571 -30.40 -18.50 -7.68
N THR A 572 -31.45 -19.24 -7.34
CA THR A 572 -32.78 -18.73 -7.03
C THR A 572 -33.19 -19.01 -5.59
N GLY A 573 -32.41 -19.81 -4.86
CA GLY A 573 -32.77 -20.28 -3.53
C GLY A 573 -33.75 -21.45 -3.51
N GLY A 574 -34.13 -22.02 -4.67
CA GLY A 574 -35.02 -23.18 -4.73
C GLY A 574 -34.38 -24.45 -4.15
N ASP A 575 -35.19 -25.32 -3.54
CA ASP A 575 -34.71 -26.58 -2.94
C ASP A 575 -34.10 -27.53 -3.98
N ASN A 576 -34.46 -27.38 -5.26
CA ASN A 576 -33.90 -28.14 -6.38
C ASN A 576 -32.45 -27.75 -6.72
N GLN A 577 -31.92 -26.71 -6.08
CA GLN A 577 -30.54 -26.23 -6.20
C GLN A 577 -29.70 -26.52 -4.95
N ARG A 578 -30.29 -27.21 -3.96
CA ARG A 578 -29.68 -27.51 -2.66
C ARG A 578 -29.39 -28.99 -2.55
N TRP A 579 -28.22 -29.31 -2.02
CA TRP A 579 -27.69 -30.66 -1.95
C TRP A 579 -27.08 -30.92 -0.57
N SER A 580 -27.48 -31.99 0.12
CA SER A 580 -26.72 -32.49 1.27
C SER A 580 -25.70 -33.54 0.81
N PHE A 581 -24.59 -33.66 1.54
CA PHE A 581 -23.53 -34.61 1.21
C PHE A 581 -23.38 -35.63 2.33
N GLU A 582 -23.72 -36.88 2.02
CA GLU A 582 -23.69 -37.99 2.97
C GLU A 582 -22.44 -38.84 2.73
N GLY A 583 -21.55 -38.96 3.72
CA GLY A 583 -20.35 -39.79 3.60
C GLY A 583 -20.69 -41.27 3.42
N VAL A 584 -19.89 -41.98 2.59
CA VAL A 584 -20.10 -43.40 2.22
C VAL A 584 -19.26 -44.36 3.06
#